data_AF-A0A947FWF5-F1
#
_entry.id   AF-A0A947FWF5-F1
#
_cell.length_a   1.000
_cell.length_b   1.000
_cell.length_c   1.000
_cell.angle_alpha   90.00
_cell.angle_beta   90.00
_cell.angle_gamma   90.00
#
_symmetry.space_group_name_H-M   'P 1'
#
loop_
_entity.id
_entity.type
_entity.pdbx_description
1 polymer ?
#
loop_
_entity_poly.entity_id
_entity_poly.type
_entity_poly.pdbx_seq_one_letter_code
_entity_poly.pdbx_strand_id
1 'polypeptide(L)'
;MAKQKDEDIIQEALRRFKLCIDAESDNRDLALDDINFRNNDQWEDSVKRERKNRPCLTVNKLEQRVDQVTGDQRMNRMGPVIRPLNVTESNGNFTQAEVLTGIIRNIEAVSNAKTAYTTAFDHAVGHGFGYWRIITEYNDDDSFEQDIKIKRIPNSMTVYLDPAAEEMTKKDAMYGFVTKMVDKEEYPNADWERGKGEEREQWFDNEKVRIAEYFRRVETKALLWSVNGETIKVKDDEKDIRDELREQGTEPDKEREVTTYKVEWYKLSANEIFERTVFPSKYIPIIPCYGKELNVKGKTFYRGVIRYAKDPQRIYNYTRSASVEQVALAPKAPWVVEEQQLGDHKKIWETANAKNYSVLPYKHIPGVPPPQRQMPPQPSSGWISESGIADQDIDSASG
;
A
#
# COMPACT_ATOMS: atom_id res chain seq x y z
N MET A 1 -5.73 -22.85 -34.04
CA MET A 1 -5.01 -21.55 -34.08
C MET A 1 -5.39 -20.63 -32.92
N ALA A 2 -6.67 -20.42 -32.59
CA ALA A 2 -7.07 -19.59 -31.44
C ALA A 2 -6.56 -20.11 -30.08
N LYS A 3 -6.78 -21.40 -29.76
CA LYS A 3 -6.27 -22.01 -28.51
C LYS A 3 -4.76 -21.90 -28.31
N GLN A 4 -3.97 -22.01 -29.39
CA GLN A 4 -2.51 -21.88 -29.30
C GLN A 4 -2.10 -20.44 -28.98
N LYS A 5 -2.77 -19.45 -29.59
CA LYS A 5 -2.51 -18.03 -29.28
C LYS A 5 -2.90 -17.68 -27.85
N ASP A 6 -3.98 -18.26 -27.33
CA ASP A 6 -4.41 -18.04 -25.95
C ASP A 6 -3.39 -18.63 -24.96
N GLU A 7 -2.88 -19.84 -25.22
CA GLU A 7 -1.80 -20.45 -24.43
C GLU A 7 -0.53 -19.59 -24.46
N ASP A 8 -0.12 -19.08 -25.63
CA ASP A 8 1.08 -18.24 -25.75
C ASP A 8 0.95 -16.95 -24.90
N ILE A 9 -0.23 -16.32 -24.88
CA ILE A 9 -0.51 -15.13 -24.06
C ILE A 9 -0.48 -15.47 -22.57
N ILE A 10 -1.06 -16.59 -22.16
CA ILE A 10 -1.05 -17.05 -20.77
C ILE A 10 0.40 -17.30 -20.32
N GLN A 11 1.20 -18.03 -21.12
CA GLN A 11 2.60 -18.30 -20.79
C GLN A 11 3.45 -17.01 -20.72
N GLU A 12 3.20 -16.05 -21.60
CA GLU A 12 3.83 -14.72 -21.52
C GLU A 12 3.45 -13.98 -20.23
N ALA A 13 2.17 -14.02 -19.85
CA ALA A 13 1.65 -13.41 -18.62
C ALA A 13 2.24 -14.07 -17.37
N LEU A 14 2.30 -15.42 -17.31
CA LEU A 14 2.89 -16.18 -16.21
C LEU A 14 4.36 -15.81 -15.99
N ARG A 15 5.16 -15.79 -17.07
CA ARG A 15 6.58 -15.40 -17.03
C ARG A 15 6.77 -13.97 -16.54
N ARG A 16 6.03 -13.03 -17.12
CA ARG A 16 6.08 -11.61 -16.74
C ARG A 16 5.66 -11.38 -15.29
N PHE A 17 4.68 -12.12 -14.82
CA PHE A 17 4.22 -12.04 -13.44
C PHE A 17 5.27 -12.55 -12.47
N LYS A 18 5.92 -13.69 -12.77
CA LYS A 18 7.06 -14.18 -11.97
C LYS A 18 8.19 -13.15 -11.91
N LEU A 19 8.56 -12.53 -13.04
CA LEU A 19 9.56 -11.46 -13.06
C LEU A 19 9.20 -10.29 -12.14
N CYS A 20 7.94 -9.88 -12.10
CA CYS A 20 7.49 -8.83 -11.18
C CYS A 20 7.62 -9.25 -9.72
N ILE A 21 7.18 -10.47 -9.37
CA ILE A 21 7.29 -11.00 -8.01
C ILE A 21 8.74 -11.01 -7.54
N ASP A 22 9.63 -11.57 -8.37
CA ASP A 22 11.04 -11.72 -8.02
C ASP A 22 11.72 -10.35 -7.85
N ALA A 23 11.41 -9.38 -8.72
CA ALA A 23 11.97 -8.04 -8.64
C ALA A 23 11.48 -7.26 -7.41
N GLU A 24 10.22 -7.41 -7.03
CA GLU A 24 9.59 -6.63 -5.96
C GLU A 24 9.63 -7.31 -4.58
N SER A 25 10.08 -8.57 -4.47
CA SER A 25 10.02 -9.39 -3.25
C SER A 25 10.47 -8.62 -2.00
N ASP A 26 11.69 -8.08 -1.96
CA ASP A 26 12.19 -7.37 -0.78
C ASP A 26 11.34 -6.15 -0.41
N ASN A 27 10.88 -5.37 -1.41
CA ASN A 27 10.03 -4.21 -1.15
C ASN A 27 8.68 -4.64 -0.57
N ARG A 28 8.13 -5.75 -1.07
CA ARG A 28 6.85 -6.29 -0.63
C ARG A 28 6.96 -6.87 0.78
N ASP A 29 8.03 -7.58 1.10
CA ASP A 29 8.26 -8.11 2.44
C ASP A 29 8.38 -6.98 3.48
N LEU A 30 9.16 -5.94 3.14
CA LEU A 30 9.29 -4.76 3.99
C LEU A 30 7.98 -3.97 4.12
N ALA A 31 7.21 -3.87 3.03
CA ALA A 31 5.90 -3.22 3.05
C ALA A 31 4.87 -4.02 3.87
N LEU A 32 4.87 -5.35 3.80
CA LEU A 32 4.03 -6.22 4.61
C LEU A 32 4.34 -6.04 6.11
N ASP A 33 5.62 -5.97 6.46
CA ASP A 33 6.02 -5.67 7.83
C ASP A 33 5.55 -4.27 8.25
N ASP A 34 5.63 -3.25 7.38
CA ASP A 34 5.09 -1.90 7.67
C ASP A 34 3.56 -1.93 7.89
N ILE A 35 2.82 -2.66 7.04
CA ILE A 35 1.35 -2.80 7.13
C ILE A 35 0.96 -3.51 8.43
N ASN A 36 1.62 -4.61 8.79
CA ASN A 36 1.35 -5.34 10.03
C ASN A 36 1.66 -4.48 11.26
N PHE A 37 2.76 -3.71 11.20
CA PHE A 37 3.14 -2.80 12.27
C PHE A 37 2.11 -1.67 12.48
N ARG A 38 1.52 -1.14 11.39
CA ARG A 38 0.36 -0.22 11.46
C ARG A 38 -0.87 -0.91 12.06
N ASN A 39 -1.09 -2.19 11.74
CA ASN A 39 -2.16 -3.02 12.30
C ASN A 39 -1.89 -3.52 13.74
N ASN A 40 -1.15 -2.74 14.54
CA ASN A 40 -0.80 -2.99 15.94
C ASN A 40 0.05 -4.24 16.22
N ASP A 41 0.58 -4.92 15.19
CA ASP A 41 1.55 -6.00 15.37
C ASP A 41 2.97 -5.43 15.53
N GLN A 42 3.19 -4.78 16.67
CA GLN A 42 4.43 -4.04 16.95
C GLN A 42 5.42 -4.82 17.82
N TRP A 43 5.13 -6.07 18.12
CA TRP A 43 5.94 -6.90 19.03
C TRP A 43 6.45 -8.13 18.30
N GLU A 44 7.72 -8.44 18.50
CA GLU A 44 8.26 -9.71 18.04
C GLU A 44 7.62 -10.88 18.81
N ASP A 45 7.42 -11.99 18.12
CA ASP A 45 6.82 -13.18 18.72
C ASP A 45 7.68 -13.79 19.83
N SER A 46 9.00 -13.67 19.74
CA SER A 46 9.95 -14.01 20.81
C SER A 46 9.60 -13.28 22.11
N VAL A 47 9.46 -11.96 22.02
CA VAL A 47 9.14 -11.09 23.16
C VAL A 47 7.74 -11.37 23.70
N LYS A 48 6.75 -11.60 22.83
CA LYS A 48 5.40 -12.01 23.26
C LYS A 48 5.44 -13.30 24.08
N ARG A 49 6.24 -14.29 23.66
CA ARG A 49 6.40 -15.57 24.38
C ARG A 49 7.07 -15.38 25.74
N GLU A 50 8.15 -14.62 25.80
CA GLU A 50 8.85 -14.31 27.06
C GLU A 50 7.96 -13.55 28.05
N ARG A 51 7.05 -12.72 27.52
CA ARG A 51 6.13 -11.89 28.30
C ARG A 51 4.74 -12.50 28.46
N LYS A 52 4.53 -13.81 28.26
CA LYS A 52 3.21 -14.46 28.30
C LYS A 52 2.36 -14.13 29.55
N ASN A 53 2.99 -13.94 30.71
CA ASN A 53 2.32 -13.58 31.98
C ASN A 53 2.64 -12.15 32.44
N ARG A 54 3.16 -11.31 31.55
CA ARG A 54 3.60 -9.94 31.82
C ARG A 54 2.85 -8.99 30.87
N PRO A 55 2.67 -7.71 31.21
CA PRO A 55 2.04 -6.76 30.30
C PRO A 55 2.79 -6.65 28.95
N CYS A 56 2.05 -6.69 27.84
CA CYS A 56 2.52 -6.36 26.49
C CYS A 56 1.58 -5.31 25.90
N LEU A 57 1.82 -4.04 26.23
CA LEU A 57 0.99 -2.92 25.81
C LEU A 57 1.50 -2.37 24.48
N THR A 58 0.61 -2.22 23.52
CA THR A 58 0.89 -1.52 22.26
C THR A 58 0.28 -0.13 22.32
N VAL A 59 1.09 0.91 22.29
CA VAL A 59 0.66 2.31 22.21
C VAL A 59 1.11 2.85 20.87
N ASN A 60 0.28 2.64 19.84
CA ASN A 60 0.63 2.97 18.47
C ASN A 60 0.58 4.50 18.25
N LYS A 61 1.75 5.13 18.13
CA LYS A 61 1.88 6.57 17.83
C LYS A 61 2.09 6.86 16.35
N LEU A 62 2.46 5.85 15.56
CA LEU A 62 2.85 6.06 14.17
C LEU A 62 1.65 6.34 13.26
N GLU A 63 0.47 5.81 13.59
CA GLU A 63 -0.73 6.07 12.78
C GLU A 63 -1.10 7.56 12.75
N GLN A 64 -0.94 8.26 13.88
CA GLN A 64 -1.15 9.71 13.95
C GLN A 64 -0.24 10.47 12.97
N ARG A 65 0.99 9.98 12.74
CA ARG A 65 1.94 10.60 11.79
C ARG A 65 1.51 10.39 10.35
N VAL A 66 1.01 9.20 10.02
CA VAL A 66 0.43 8.93 8.69
C VAL A 66 -0.80 9.81 8.47
N ASP A 67 -1.68 9.93 9.47
CA ASP A 67 -2.87 10.79 9.41
C ASP A 67 -2.53 12.27 9.24
N GLN A 68 -1.45 12.74 9.87
CA GLN A 68 -0.99 14.12 9.71
C GLN A 68 -0.57 14.40 8.26
N VAL A 69 0.31 13.57 7.69
CA VAL A 69 0.80 13.75 6.32
C VAL A 69 -0.32 13.58 5.29
N THR A 70 -1.19 12.59 5.47
CA THR A 70 -2.35 12.39 4.58
C THR A 70 -3.39 13.50 4.74
N GLY A 71 -3.56 14.04 5.95
CA GLY A 71 -4.39 15.22 6.24
C GLY A 71 -3.91 16.46 5.50
N ASP A 72 -2.61 16.74 5.54
CA ASP A 72 -2.00 17.87 4.82
C ASP A 72 -2.20 17.75 3.30
N GLN A 73 -2.09 16.54 2.75
CA GLN A 73 -2.37 16.28 1.34
C GLN A 73 -3.84 16.50 0.98
N ARG A 74 -4.78 16.17 1.89
CA ARG A 74 -6.21 16.41 1.68
C ARG A 74 -6.52 17.91 1.68
N MET A 75 -5.86 18.70 2.53
CA MET A 75 -6.03 20.16 2.57
C MET A 75 -5.40 20.85 1.35
N ASN A 76 -4.22 20.42 0.91
CA ASN A 76 -3.44 21.04 -0.16
C ASN A 76 -3.54 20.30 -1.50
N ARG A 77 -4.69 19.70 -1.80
CA ARG A 77 -4.84 18.90 -3.02
C ARG A 77 -4.72 19.77 -4.27
N MET A 78 -3.71 19.49 -5.09
CA MET A 78 -3.57 20.06 -6.42
C MET A 78 -4.42 19.27 -7.42
N GLY A 79 -5.19 19.99 -8.24
CA GLY A 79 -5.91 19.40 -9.37
C GLY A 79 -5.06 19.43 -10.65
N PRO A 80 -5.42 18.64 -11.67
CA PRO A 80 -4.76 18.66 -12.95
C PRO A 80 -4.93 20.03 -13.64
N VAL A 81 -3.84 20.54 -14.21
CA VAL A 81 -3.82 21.78 -15.01
C VAL A 81 -3.12 21.48 -16.32
N ILE A 82 -3.83 21.61 -17.43
CA ILE A 82 -3.25 21.47 -18.77
C ILE A 82 -2.71 22.83 -19.20
N ARG A 83 -1.46 22.85 -19.65
CA ARG A 83 -0.82 24.05 -20.19
C ARG A 83 -0.42 23.79 -21.64
N PRO A 84 -0.72 24.71 -22.58
CA PRO A 84 -0.30 24.56 -23.96
C PRO A 84 1.24 24.64 -24.05
N LEU A 85 1.84 23.80 -24.90
CA LEU A 85 3.30 23.72 -25.09
C LEU A 85 3.85 24.90 -25.91
N ASN A 86 3.07 25.43 -26.84
CA ASN A 86 3.43 26.58 -27.68
C ASN A 86 2.54 27.77 -27.35
N VAL A 87 3.14 28.83 -26.80
CA VAL A 87 2.51 30.14 -26.61
C VAL A 87 2.72 30.96 -27.88
N THR A 88 2.18 30.52 -29.01
CA THR A 88 1.88 31.43 -30.10
C THR A 88 0.53 32.07 -29.79
N GLU A 89 0.41 33.39 -30.00
CA GLU A 89 -0.75 34.24 -29.64
C GLU A 89 -2.09 33.86 -30.31
N SER A 90 -2.22 32.64 -30.84
CA SER A 90 -3.50 32.10 -31.27
C SER A 90 -4.33 31.68 -30.06
N ASN A 91 -5.38 32.45 -29.77
CA ASN A 91 -6.36 32.19 -28.69
C ASN A 91 -6.89 30.74 -28.63
N GLY A 92 -6.88 29.99 -29.76
CA GLY A 92 -7.42 28.62 -29.84
C GLY A 92 -6.72 27.59 -28.94
N ASN A 93 -5.40 27.68 -28.73
CA ASN A 93 -4.66 26.71 -27.91
C ASN A 93 -5.02 26.81 -26.42
N PHE A 94 -5.31 28.02 -25.95
CA PHE A 94 -5.75 28.26 -24.58
C PHE A 94 -7.17 27.75 -24.36
N THR A 95 -8.08 28.00 -25.29
CA THR A 95 -9.46 27.49 -25.23
C THR A 95 -9.50 25.96 -25.20
N GLN A 96 -8.68 25.26 -26.01
CA GLN A 96 -8.61 23.80 -25.97
C GLN A 96 -8.09 23.27 -24.62
N ALA A 97 -7.08 23.91 -24.04
CA ALA A 97 -6.55 23.51 -22.73
C ALA A 97 -7.59 23.69 -21.61
N GLU A 98 -8.40 24.75 -21.67
CA GLU A 98 -9.52 24.99 -20.75
C GLU A 98 -10.61 23.92 -20.88
N VAL A 99 -11.00 23.58 -22.12
CA VAL A 99 -11.99 22.53 -22.39
C VAL A 99 -11.52 21.19 -21.85
N LEU A 100 -10.28 20.78 -22.17
CA LEU A 100 -9.71 19.53 -21.67
C LEU A 100 -9.59 19.51 -20.14
N THR A 101 -9.22 20.62 -19.53
CA THR A 101 -9.19 20.75 -18.06
C THR A 101 -10.59 20.60 -17.47
N GLY A 102 -11.61 21.16 -18.11
CA GLY A 102 -13.02 20.99 -17.74
C GLY A 102 -13.47 19.53 -17.81
N ILE A 103 -13.13 18.83 -18.89
CA ILE A 103 -13.44 17.39 -19.07
C ILE A 103 -12.79 16.55 -17.98
N ILE A 104 -11.49 16.75 -17.71
CA ILE A 104 -10.79 16.00 -16.65
C ILE A 104 -11.42 16.25 -15.28
N ARG A 105 -11.77 17.50 -14.96
CA ARG A 105 -12.44 17.83 -13.69
C ARG A 105 -13.80 17.14 -13.57
N ASN A 106 -14.56 17.05 -14.66
CA ASN A 106 -15.80 16.31 -14.67
C ASN A 106 -15.57 14.81 -14.41
N ILE A 107 -14.59 14.20 -15.08
CA ILE A 107 -14.19 12.81 -14.86
C ILE A 107 -13.80 12.59 -13.40
N GLU A 108 -12.99 13.47 -12.81
CA GLU A 108 -12.58 13.36 -11.40
C GLU A 108 -13.76 13.44 -10.43
N ALA A 109 -14.72 14.32 -10.71
CA ALA A 109 -15.93 14.49 -9.91
C ALA A 109 -16.82 13.23 -9.97
N VAL A 110 -17.16 12.78 -11.19
CA VAL A 110 -18.01 11.60 -11.43
C VAL A 110 -17.36 10.33 -10.86
N SER A 111 -16.04 10.23 -10.95
CA SER A 111 -15.30 9.05 -10.49
C SER A 111 -15.05 9.00 -8.98
N ASN A 112 -15.35 10.08 -8.25
CA ASN A 112 -14.85 10.27 -6.88
C ASN A 112 -13.31 10.04 -6.79
N ALA A 113 -12.57 10.58 -7.76
CA ALA A 113 -11.13 10.39 -7.91
C ALA A 113 -10.34 10.82 -6.67
N LYS A 114 -10.91 11.76 -5.89
CA LYS A 114 -10.43 12.17 -4.58
C LYS A 114 -10.13 10.99 -3.65
N THR A 115 -11.00 9.98 -3.63
CA THR A 115 -10.79 8.79 -2.79
C THR A 115 -9.64 7.95 -3.34
N ALA A 116 -9.57 7.79 -4.66
CA ALA A 116 -8.50 7.03 -5.31
C ALA A 116 -7.11 7.62 -5.04
N TYR A 117 -6.94 8.93 -5.19
CA TYR A 117 -5.68 9.60 -4.92
C TYR A 117 -5.30 9.55 -3.44
N THR A 118 -6.27 9.73 -2.52
CA THR A 118 -5.99 9.65 -1.08
C THR A 118 -5.58 8.24 -0.67
N THR A 119 -6.26 7.20 -1.17
CA THR A 119 -5.89 5.81 -0.88
C THR A 119 -4.49 5.49 -1.40
N ALA A 120 -4.17 5.88 -2.64
CA ALA A 120 -2.84 5.67 -3.20
C ALA A 120 -1.76 6.40 -2.39
N PHE A 121 -2.04 7.64 -1.97
CA PHE A 121 -1.12 8.43 -1.16
C PHE A 121 -0.94 7.87 0.26
N ASP A 122 -2.02 7.41 0.92
CA ASP A 122 -1.94 6.76 2.23
C ASP A 122 -1.04 5.52 2.19
N HIS A 123 -1.18 4.69 1.17
CA HIS A 123 -0.32 3.52 0.99
C HIS A 123 1.15 3.93 0.74
N ALA A 124 1.39 4.98 -0.05
CA ALA A 124 2.73 5.51 -0.27
C ALA A 124 3.39 6.02 1.03
N VAL A 125 2.63 6.74 1.85
CA VAL A 125 3.08 7.27 3.16
C VAL A 125 3.24 6.16 4.19
N GLY A 126 2.35 5.17 4.20
CA GLY A 126 2.36 4.08 5.18
C GLY A 126 3.48 3.08 4.92
N HIS A 127 3.53 2.50 3.72
CA HIS A 127 4.39 1.35 3.41
C HIS A 127 5.19 1.49 2.11
N GLY A 128 5.17 2.68 1.49
CA GLY A 128 6.12 3.08 0.45
C GLY A 128 5.58 3.07 -0.97
N PHE A 129 4.45 2.41 -1.26
CA PHE A 129 3.85 2.45 -2.59
C PHE A 129 2.33 2.24 -2.56
N GLY A 130 1.64 2.97 -3.43
CA GLY A 130 0.21 2.90 -3.66
C GLY A 130 -0.12 3.00 -5.13
N TYR A 131 -1.35 2.68 -5.49
CA TYR A 131 -1.80 2.70 -6.87
C TYR A 131 -3.25 3.16 -6.98
N TRP A 132 -3.57 3.75 -8.12
CA TRP A 132 -4.94 3.96 -8.59
C TRP A 132 -5.00 3.62 -10.09
N ARG A 133 -6.19 3.45 -10.63
CA ARG A 133 -6.36 3.03 -12.02
C ARG A 133 -7.39 3.85 -12.78
N ILE A 134 -7.24 3.86 -14.09
CA ILE A 134 -8.24 4.37 -15.03
C ILE A 134 -8.92 3.17 -15.67
N ILE A 135 -10.25 3.20 -15.76
CA ILE A 135 -11.03 2.19 -16.45
C ILE A 135 -12.08 2.85 -17.34
N THR A 136 -12.65 2.07 -18.25
CA THR A 136 -13.80 2.45 -19.06
C THR A 136 -14.99 1.61 -18.63
N GLU A 137 -16.07 2.25 -18.21
CA GLU A 137 -17.33 1.59 -17.81
C GLU A 137 -18.47 2.14 -18.69
N TYR A 138 -19.42 1.30 -19.08
CA TYR A 138 -20.66 1.79 -19.71
C TYR A 138 -21.51 2.52 -18.67
N ASN A 139 -22.10 3.66 -19.05
CA ASN A 139 -22.82 4.52 -18.11
C ASN A 139 -24.19 3.98 -17.68
N ASP A 140 -24.82 3.19 -18.53
CA ASP A 140 -26.15 2.62 -18.34
C ASP A 140 -26.21 1.28 -19.08
N ASP A 141 -27.10 0.39 -18.66
CA ASP A 141 -27.30 -0.93 -19.27
C ASP A 141 -27.75 -0.81 -20.75
N ASP A 142 -28.40 0.31 -21.09
CA ASP A 142 -28.93 0.61 -22.43
C ASP A 142 -28.08 1.60 -23.25
N SER A 143 -26.93 2.06 -22.71
CA SER A 143 -26.08 3.04 -23.39
C SER A 143 -24.87 2.40 -24.06
N PHE A 144 -24.64 2.77 -25.32
CA PHE A 144 -23.38 2.44 -26.03
C PHE A 144 -22.23 3.37 -25.65
N GLU A 145 -22.47 4.40 -24.84
CA GLU A 145 -21.45 5.37 -24.42
C GLU A 145 -20.66 4.86 -23.21
N GLN A 146 -19.33 4.87 -23.36
CA GLN A 146 -18.40 4.53 -22.28
C GLN A 146 -17.86 5.78 -21.62
N ASP A 147 -17.86 5.77 -20.29
CA ASP A 147 -17.22 6.77 -19.47
C ASP A 147 -15.85 6.32 -18.99
N ILE A 148 -14.93 7.27 -18.96
CA ILE A 148 -13.65 7.11 -18.28
C ILE A 148 -13.89 7.30 -16.78
N LYS A 149 -13.51 6.30 -15.97
CA LYS A 149 -13.58 6.38 -14.51
C LYS A 149 -12.21 6.20 -13.88
N ILE A 150 -11.95 6.98 -12.84
CA ILE A 150 -10.78 6.85 -11.96
C ILE A 150 -11.19 6.05 -10.72
N LYS A 151 -10.62 4.86 -10.52
CA LYS A 151 -10.95 4.00 -9.36
C LYS A 151 -9.74 3.82 -8.45
N ARG A 152 -10.03 3.72 -7.15
CA ARG A 152 -9.05 3.35 -6.13
C ARG A 152 -8.66 1.88 -6.29
N ILE A 153 -7.42 1.54 -5.95
CA ILE A 153 -7.02 0.15 -5.72
C ILE A 153 -6.89 -0.04 -4.21
N PRO A 154 -7.81 -0.80 -3.57
CA PRO A 154 -7.86 -0.89 -2.11
C PRO A 154 -6.64 -1.57 -1.47
N ASN A 155 -5.99 -2.49 -2.19
CA ASN A 155 -4.81 -3.19 -1.72
C ASN A 155 -3.68 -2.97 -2.72
N SER A 156 -2.66 -2.19 -2.39
CA SER A 156 -1.54 -1.96 -3.32
C SER A 156 -0.68 -3.21 -3.55
N MET A 157 -0.76 -4.23 -2.69
CA MET A 157 -0.03 -5.49 -2.85
C MET A 157 -0.59 -6.37 -3.99
N THR A 158 -1.71 -6.00 -4.61
CA THR A 158 -2.28 -6.76 -5.72
C THR A 158 -1.78 -6.33 -7.09
N VAL A 159 -1.10 -5.19 -7.17
CA VAL A 159 -0.66 -4.57 -8.42
C VAL A 159 0.78 -4.93 -8.69
N TYR A 160 1.11 -5.28 -9.93
CA TYR A 160 2.48 -5.56 -10.36
C TYR A 160 2.74 -4.83 -11.66
N LEU A 161 3.82 -4.05 -11.74
CA LEU A 161 4.18 -3.32 -12.95
C LEU A 161 5.49 -3.84 -13.53
N ASP A 162 5.73 -3.54 -14.80
CA ASP A 162 6.98 -3.86 -15.48
C ASP A 162 8.22 -3.41 -14.67
N PRO A 163 9.07 -4.34 -14.21
CA PRO A 163 10.27 -4.01 -13.45
C PRO A 163 11.32 -3.31 -14.30
N ALA A 164 11.30 -3.47 -15.62
CA ALA A 164 12.25 -2.83 -16.53
C ALA A 164 11.93 -1.35 -16.78
N ALA A 165 10.76 -0.87 -16.35
CA ALA A 165 10.39 0.54 -16.46
C ALA A 165 11.17 1.39 -15.45
N GLU A 166 11.81 2.46 -15.92
CA GLU A 166 12.69 3.33 -15.14
C GLU A 166 11.96 4.59 -14.65
N GLU A 167 10.93 5.04 -15.37
CA GLU A 167 10.24 6.27 -14.98
C GLU A 167 9.39 6.08 -13.71
N MET A 168 9.41 7.08 -12.83
CA MET A 168 8.60 7.08 -11.59
C MET A 168 7.09 6.98 -11.88
N THR A 169 6.64 7.48 -13.02
CA THR A 169 5.22 7.36 -13.43
C THR A 169 4.91 6.00 -14.07
N LYS A 170 5.93 5.18 -14.36
CA LYS A 170 5.85 3.93 -15.11
C LYS A 170 5.17 4.09 -16.47
N LYS A 171 5.25 5.27 -17.09
CA LYS A 171 4.70 5.55 -18.44
C LYS A 171 5.35 4.70 -19.53
N ASP A 172 6.57 4.25 -19.29
CA ASP A 172 7.40 3.41 -20.13
C ASP A 172 7.15 1.91 -19.92
N ALA A 173 6.36 1.51 -18.93
CA ALA A 173 6.01 0.11 -18.68
C ALA A 173 5.36 -0.56 -19.88
N MET A 174 5.87 -1.74 -20.22
CA MET A 174 5.33 -2.56 -21.31
C MET A 174 4.18 -3.45 -20.86
N TYR A 175 4.03 -3.69 -19.55
CA TYR A 175 2.96 -4.50 -19.03
C TYR A 175 2.64 -4.18 -17.57
N GLY A 176 1.48 -4.65 -17.10
CA GLY A 176 1.08 -4.54 -15.71
C GLY A 176 -0.06 -5.49 -15.37
N PHE A 177 -0.21 -5.77 -14.07
CA PHE A 177 -1.21 -6.68 -13.54
C PHE A 177 -1.95 -6.03 -12.37
N VAL A 178 -3.25 -6.28 -12.29
CA VAL A 178 -4.04 -6.12 -11.06
C VAL A 178 -4.62 -7.49 -10.74
N THR A 179 -4.27 -8.04 -9.58
CA THR A 179 -4.58 -9.44 -9.26
C THR A 179 -5.53 -9.57 -8.08
N LYS A 180 -6.24 -10.69 -8.01
CA LYS A 180 -7.05 -11.04 -6.84
C LYS A 180 -6.99 -12.56 -6.66
N MET A 181 -6.74 -13.00 -5.43
CA MET A 181 -6.99 -14.39 -5.05
C MET A 181 -8.48 -14.55 -4.79
N VAL A 182 -9.11 -15.49 -5.47
CA VAL A 182 -10.54 -15.80 -5.34
C VAL A 182 -10.73 -17.24 -4.89
N ASP A 183 -11.80 -17.47 -4.13
CA ASP A 183 -12.25 -18.80 -3.71
C ASP A 183 -13.21 -19.41 -4.76
N LYS A 184 -13.40 -20.72 -4.70
CA LYS A 184 -14.24 -21.47 -5.67
C LYS A 184 -15.68 -21.00 -5.75
N GLU A 185 -16.21 -20.46 -4.67
CA GLU A 185 -17.56 -19.90 -4.62
C GLU A 185 -17.68 -18.60 -5.42
N GLU A 186 -16.64 -17.76 -5.44
CA GLU A 186 -16.65 -16.48 -6.16
C GLU A 186 -16.47 -16.68 -7.67
N TYR A 187 -15.72 -17.71 -8.07
CA TYR A 187 -15.42 -18.02 -9.47
C TYR A 187 -15.59 -19.53 -9.78
N PRO A 188 -16.83 -20.05 -9.80
CA PRO A 188 -17.08 -21.48 -9.95
C PRO A 188 -16.71 -22.02 -11.33
N ASN A 189 -16.72 -21.17 -12.35
CA ASN A 189 -16.44 -21.55 -13.74
C ASN A 189 -14.96 -21.47 -14.10
N ALA A 190 -14.09 -21.04 -13.18
CA ALA A 190 -12.65 -21.02 -13.43
C ALA A 190 -12.07 -22.45 -13.47
N ASP A 191 -10.99 -22.65 -14.21
CA ASP A 191 -10.19 -23.86 -14.12
C ASP A 191 -9.25 -23.84 -12.89
N TRP A 192 -9.48 -24.77 -11.96
CA TRP A 192 -8.78 -24.90 -10.68
C TRP A 192 -7.57 -25.84 -10.72
N GLU A 193 -7.25 -26.44 -11.87
CA GLU A 193 -6.13 -27.36 -11.97
C GLU A 193 -4.79 -26.61 -11.93
N ARG A 194 -3.96 -26.88 -10.92
CA ARG A 194 -2.67 -26.19 -10.71
C ARG A 194 -1.70 -26.32 -11.90
N GLY A 195 -1.81 -27.38 -12.69
CA GLY A 195 -0.86 -27.70 -13.76
C GLY A 195 0.55 -27.99 -13.23
N LYS A 196 1.55 -28.00 -14.13
CA LYS A 196 2.98 -28.16 -13.81
C LYS A 196 3.77 -26.92 -14.23
N GLY A 197 4.72 -26.49 -13.39
CA GLY A 197 5.66 -25.40 -13.68
C GLY A 197 5.75 -24.36 -12.55
N GLU A 198 6.96 -23.89 -12.27
CA GLU A 198 7.22 -22.95 -11.16
C GLU A 198 6.44 -21.63 -11.30
N GLU A 199 6.27 -21.13 -12.53
CA GLU A 199 5.55 -19.87 -12.79
C GLU A 199 4.08 -19.94 -12.37
N ARG A 200 3.50 -21.16 -12.32
CA ARG A 200 2.12 -21.39 -11.91
C ARG A 200 1.98 -21.43 -10.39
N GLU A 201 3.04 -21.67 -9.62
CA GLU A 201 2.93 -21.79 -8.16
C GLU A 201 2.37 -20.54 -7.50
N GLN A 202 2.69 -19.35 -8.03
CA GLN A 202 2.23 -18.06 -7.52
C GLN A 202 0.75 -17.75 -7.82
N TRP A 203 0.09 -18.59 -8.62
CA TRP A 203 -1.30 -18.44 -9.07
C TRP A 203 -2.28 -19.34 -8.31
N PHE A 204 -1.78 -20.27 -7.49
CA PHE A 204 -2.60 -21.18 -6.70
C PHE A 204 -2.12 -21.16 -5.25
N ASP A 205 -3.03 -20.94 -4.32
CA ASP A 205 -2.76 -20.97 -2.88
C ASP A 205 -3.86 -21.77 -2.18
N ASN A 206 -3.54 -22.98 -1.72
CA ASN A 206 -4.48 -23.92 -1.09
C ASN A 206 -5.77 -24.11 -1.93
N GLU A 207 -6.85 -23.43 -1.54
CA GLU A 207 -8.19 -23.48 -2.16
C GLU A 207 -8.51 -22.21 -2.97
N LYS A 208 -7.51 -21.38 -3.28
CA LYS A 208 -7.64 -20.13 -4.01
C LYS A 208 -6.91 -20.16 -5.35
N VAL A 209 -7.53 -19.53 -6.34
CA VAL A 209 -6.94 -19.28 -7.66
C VAL A 209 -6.76 -17.78 -7.85
N ARG A 210 -5.66 -17.38 -8.47
CA ARG A 210 -5.41 -15.99 -8.85
C ARG A 210 -6.11 -15.68 -10.17
N ILE A 211 -6.91 -14.63 -10.16
CA ILE A 211 -7.41 -13.97 -11.36
C ILE A 211 -6.66 -12.65 -11.52
N ALA A 212 -6.22 -12.36 -12.74
CA ALA A 212 -5.49 -11.15 -13.05
C ALA A 212 -6.14 -10.39 -14.21
N GLU A 213 -6.27 -9.08 -14.05
CA GLU A 213 -6.34 -8.15 -15.17
C GLU A 213 -4.91 -7.90 -15.64
N TYR A 214 -4.59 -8.36 -16.84
CA TYR A 214 -3.30 -8.24 -17.48
C TYR A 214 -3.35 -7.22 -18.61
N PHE A 215 -2.55 -6.17 -18.49
CA PHE A 215 -2.37 -5.15 -19.51
C PHE A 215 -1.04 -5.36 -20.22
N ARG A 216 -1.07 -5.47 -21.55
CA ARG A 216 0.11 -5.63 -22.41
C ARG A 216 0.17 -4.50 -23.42
N ARG A 217 1.30 -3.78 -23.46
CA ARG A 217 1.58 -2.76 -24.46
C ARG A 217 2.26 -3.41 -25.67
N VAL A 218 1.69 -3.19 -26.85
CA VAL A 218 2.19 -3.76 -28.11
C VAL A 218 2.52 -2.61 -29.06
N GLU A 219 3.69 -2.68 -29.69
CA GLU A 219 4.08 -1.73 -30.73
C GLU A 219 3.15 -1.81 -31.94
N THR A 220 2.83 -0.65 -32.51
CA THR A 220 2.01 -0.53 -33.70
C THR A 220 2.56 0.60 -34.54
N LYS A 221 2.65 0.40 -35.85
CA LYS A 221 3.01 1.47 -36.78
C LYS A 221 1.81 2.39 -36.98
N ALA A 222 2.03 3.69 -36.93
CA ALA A 222 1.05 4.71 -37.29
C ALA A 222 1.69 5.71 -38.26
N LEU A 223 0.86 6.37 -39.06
CA LEU A 223 1.31 7.46 -39.93
C LEU A 223 1.08 8.79 -39.22
N LEU A 224 2.10 9.63 -39.23
CA LEU A 224 2.02 11.00 -38.77
C LEU A 224 1.91 11.90 -39.98
N TRP A 225 0.79 12.62 -40.09
CA TRP A 225 0.54 13.59 -41.14
C TRP A 225 0.64 15.01 -40.59
N SER A 226 1.22 15.90 -41.38
CA SER A 226 1.12 17.34 -41.19
C SER A 226 0.10 17.86 -42.20
N VAL A 227 -0.98 18.48 -41.74
CA VAL A 227 -2.02 19.06 -42.59
C VAL A 227 -2.22 20.51 -42.15
N ASN A 228 -1.92 21.49 -43.00
CA ASN A 228 -2.09 22.92 -42.70
C ASN A 228 -1.35 23.38 -41.41
N GLY A 229 -0.22 22.75 -41.10
CA GLY A 229 0.57 23.03 -39.88
C GLY A 229 0.07 22.32 -38.61
N GLU A 230 -1.05 21.59 -38.66
CA GLU A 230 -1.50 20.70 -37.58
C GLU A 230 -0.99 19.27 -37.79
N THR A 231 -0.72 18.57 -36.70
CA THR A 231 -0.20 17.21 -36.75
C THR A 231 -1.30 16.20 -36.41
N ILE A 232 -1.65 15.34 -37.36
CA ILE A 232 -2.65 14.29 -37.22
C ILE A 232 -1.95 12.94 -37.14
N LYS A 233 -2.32 12.12 -36.15
CA LYS A 233 -1.89 10.71 -36.07
C LYS A 233 -2.99 9.83 -36.64
N VAL A 234 -2.68 9.16 -37.72
CA VAL A 234 -3.59 8.28 -38.45
C VAL A 234 -3.22 6.83 -38.12
N LYS A 235 -4.21 6.07 -37.66
CA LYS A 235 -4.05 4.67 -37.25
C LYS A 235 -5.20 3.85 -37.80
N ASP A 236 -4.88 2.75 -38.48
CA ASP A 236 -5.78 1.75 -39.06
C ASP A 236 -6.78 2.25 -40.14
N ASP A 237 -7.26 3.51 -40.09
CA ASP A 237 -8.25 4.12 -41.00
C ASP A 237 -7.64 5.15 -41.97
N GLU A 238 -6.45 4.82 -42.53
CA GLU A 238 -5.71 5.75 -43.41
C GLU A 238 -6.53 6.22 -44.59
N LYS A 239 -7.24 5.30 -45.24
CA LYS A 239 -7.95 5.57 -46.49
C LYS A 239 -9.15 6.49 -46.26
N ASP A 240 -9.93 6.22 -45.22
CA ASP A 240 -11.14 6.97 -44.91
C ASP A 240 -10.80 8.41 -44.49
N ILE A 241 -9.77 8.58 -43.64
CA ILE A 241 -9.29 9.91 -43.23
C ILE A 241 -8.69 10.68 -44.42
N ARG A 242 -8.01 9.98 -45.36
CA ARG A 242 -7.48 10.60 -46.57
C ARG A 242 -8.58 11.05 -47.53
N ASP A 243 -9.63 10.24 -47.66
CA ASP A 243 -10.76 10.53 -48.53
C ASP A 243 -11.59 11.70 -47.97
N GLU A 244 -11.80 11.78 -46.66
CA GLU A 244 -12.41 12.95 -45.98
C GLU A 244 -11.58 14.23 -46.17
N LEU A 245 -10.26 14.16 -45.98
CA LEU A 245 -9.37 15.30 -46.20
C LEU A 245 -9.42 15.79 -47.66
N ARG A 246 -9.51 14.85 -48.61
CA ARG A 246 -9.67 15.16 -50.04
C ARG A 246 -11.01 15.77 -50.37
N GLU A 247 -12.10 15.33 -49.76
CA GLU A 247 -13.41 15.99 -49.87
C GLU A 247 -13.37 17.42 -49.33
N GLN A 248 -12.57 17.67 -48.29
CA GLN A 248 -12.28 19.01 -47.76
C GLN A 248 -11.22 19.78 -48.58
N GLY A 249 -10.74 19.23 -49.70
CA GLY A 249 -9.79 19.88 -50.60
C GLY A 249 -8.37 20.02 -50.05
N THR A 250 -7.99 19.22 -49.04
CA THR A 250 -6.70 19.31 -48.35
C THR A 250 -5.92 17.99 -48.49
N GLU A 251 -4.60 18.05 -48.66
CA GLU A 251 -3.71 16.88 -48.64
C GLU A 251 -2.60 17.07 -47.59
N PRO A 252 -2.03 15.98 -47.03
CA PRO A 252 -0.96 16.07 -46.06
C PRO A 252 0.34 16.62 -46.69
N ASP A 253 0.87 17.70 -46.09
CA ASP A 253 2.11 18.37 -46.49
C ASP A 253 3.35 17.51 -46.25
N LYS A 254 3.32 16.72 -45.18
CA LYS A 254 4.41 15.82 -44.76
C LYS A 254 3.84 14.56 -44.14
N GLU A 255 4.44 13.41 -44.46
CA GLU A 255 4.11 12.12 -43.87
C GLU A 255 5.36 11.44 -43.31
N ARG A 256 5.21 10.77 -42.15
CA ARG A 256 6.27 9.92 -41.58
C ARG A 256 5.66 8.74 -40.84
N GLU A 257 6.22 7.54 -41.02
CA GLU A 257 5.94 6.40 -40.13
C GLU A 257 6.45 6.68 -38.72
N VAL A 258 5.61 6.41 -37.72
CA VAL A 258 5.94 6.53 -36.30
C VAL A 258 5.50 5.27 -35.57
N THR A 259 6.38 4.69 -34.77
CA THR A 259 6.01 3.61 -33.85
C THR A 259 5.21 4.21 -32.70
N THR A 260 3.96 3.79 -32.56
CA THR A 260 3.08 4.05 -31.43
C THR A 260 2.81 2.74 -30.67
N TYR A 261 2.00 2.81 -29.63
CA TYR A 261 1.63 1.66 -28.84
C TYR A 261 0.11 1.54 -28.72
N LYS A 262 -0.37 0.29 -28.67
CA LYS A 262 -1.73 -0.07 -28.25
C LYS A 262 -1.65 -0.88 -26.95
N VAL A 263 -2.66 -0.78 -26.10
CA VAL A 263 -2.77 -1.59 -24.89
C VAL A 263 -3.83 -2.67 -25.11
N GLU A 264 -3.42 -3.92 -24.98
CA GLU A 264 -4.31 -5.07 -24.95
C GLU A 264 -4.57 -5.43 -23.49
N TRP A 265 -5.83 -5.71 -23.16
CA TRP A 265 -6.27 -6.11 -21.83
C TRP A 265 -6.84 -7.51 -21.88
N TYR A 266 -6.46 -8.31 -20.90
CA TYR A 266 -6.91 -9.68 -20.73
C TYR A 266 -7.29 -9.91 -19.27
N LYS A 267 -8.47 -10.48 -19.03
CA LYS A 267 -8.83 -11.03 -17.72
C LYS A 267 -8.57 -12.52 -17.77
N LEU A 268 -7.61 -13.01 -16.98
CA LEU A 268 -7.09 -14.37 -17.11
C LEU A 268 -6.78 -15.03 -15.77
N SER A 269 -6.78 -16.35 -15.75
CA SER A 269 -6.16 -17.21 -14.73
C SER A 269 -4.88 -17.84 -15.31
N ALA A 270 -4.23 -18.72 -14.55
CA ALA A 270 -3.10 -19.49 -15.06
C ALA A 270 -3.47 -20.51 -16.15
N ASN A 271 -4.77 -20.75 -16.39
CA ASN A 271 -5.28 -21.80 -17.26
C ASN A 271 -6.12 -21.28 -18.42
N GLU A 272 -6.74 -20.12 -18.29
CA GLU A 272 -7.67 -19.61 -19.29
C GLU A 272 -7.74 -18.09 -19.34
N ILE A 273 -8.24 -17.57 -20.46
CA ILE A 273 -8.58 -16.16 -20.64
C ILE A 273 -10.10 -16.05 -20.64
N PHE A 274 -10.65 -15.33 -19.66
CA PHE A 274 -12.08 -15.08 -19.52
C PHE A 274 -12.57 -13.99 -20.46
N GLU A 275 -11.82 -12.87 -20.53
CA GLU A 275 -12.22 -11.69 -21.29
C GLU A 275 -10.99 -11.07 -21.96
N ARG A 276 -11.19 -10.46 -23.13
CA ARG A 276 -10.14 -9.76 -23.88
C ARG A 276 -10.71 -8.51 -24.55
N THR A 277 -9.97 -7.41 -24.48
CA THR A 277 -10.31 -6.18 -25.22
C THR A 277 -9.06 -5.37 -25.55
N VAL A 278 -9.20 -4.40 -26.46
CA VAL A 278 -8.18 -3.39 -26.69
C VAL A 278 -8.56 -2.19 -25.83
N PHE A 279 -7.72 -1.85 -24.86
CA PHE A 279 -7.97 -0.71 -23.98
C PHE A 279 -7.65 0.59 -24.73
N PRO A 280 -8.51 1.63 -24.68
CA PRO A 280 -8.36 2.86 -25.46
C PRO A 280 -7.29 3.79 -24.84
N SER A 281 -6.06 3.30 -24.75
CA SER A 281 -4.89 4.03 -24.27
C SER A 281 -3.61 3.52 -24.96
N LYS A 282 -2.61 4.38 -24.98
CA LYS A 282 -1.22 4.02 -25.33
C LYS A 282 -0.37 3.65 -24.11
N TYR A 283 -0.86 3.91 -22.90
CA TYR A 283 -0.17 3.65 -21.63
C TYR A 283 -0.98 2.68 -20.78
N ILE A 284 -0.28 1.88 -19.97
CA ILE A 284 -0.90 0.99 -18.98
C ILE A 284 -1.72 1.84 -18.02
N PRO A 285 -3.02 1.56 -17.80
CA PRO A 285 -3.91 2.43 -17.05
C PRO A 285 -3.83 2.22 -15.53
N ILE A 286 -2.63 1.95 -15.03
CA ILE A 286 -2.31 1.76 -13.61
C ILE A 286 -1.28 2.82 -13.24
N ILE A 287 -1.64 3.72 -12.33
CA ILE A 287 -0.81 4.85 -11.96
C ILE A 287 -0.23 4.61 -10.56
N PRO A 288 1.10 4.48 -10.43
CA PRO A 288 1.75 4.36 -9.15
C PRO A 288 1.84 5.70 -8.41
N CYS A 289 1.84 5.61 -7.08
CA CYS A 289 2.20 6.67 -6.15
C CYS A 289 3.28 6.09 -5.24
N TYR A 290 4.51 6.55 -5.37
CA TYR A 290 5.64 6.09 -4.57
C TYR A 290 5.91 7.02 -3.39
N GLY A 291 6.35 6.45 -2.27
CA GLY A 291 6.84 7.15 -1.09
C GLY A 291 8.30 7.60 -1.26
N LYS A 292 9.07 7.58 -0.17
CA LYS A 292 10.51 7.91 -0.24
C LYS A 292 11.25 6.79 -0.99
N GLU A 293 11.97 7.16 -2.04
CA GLU A 293 12.78 6.27 -2.88
C GLU A 293 14.25 6.28 -2.43
N LEU A 294 14.87 5.11 -2.35
CA LEU A 294 16.29 4.94 -2.08
C LEU A 294 16.88 3.90 -3.03
N ASN A 295 17.89 4.27 -3.80
CA ASN A 295 18.63 3.30 -4.62
C ASN A 295 19.85 2.78 -3.85
N VAL A 296 19.87 1.46 -3.61
CA VAL A 296 20.97 0.77 -2.93
C VAL A 296 21.56 -0.24 -3.90
N LYS A 297 22.79 0.04 -4.39
CA LYS A 297 23.52 -0.83 -5.32
C LYS A 297 22.72 -1.22 -6.57
N GLY A 298 21.93 -0.29 -7.11
CA GLY A 298 21.11 -0.52 -8.30
C GLY A 298 19.72 -1.08 -8.01
N LYS A 299 19.41 -1.47 -6.76
CA LYS A 299 18.06 -1.88 -6.36
C LYS A 299 17.32 -0.71 -5.71
N THR A 300 16.14 -0.39 -6.21
CA THR A 300 15.30 0.66 -5.67
C THR A 300 14.44 0.13 -4.52
N PHE A 301 14.49 0.82 -3.39
CA PHE A 301 13.66 0.56 -2.21
C PHE A 301 12.69 1.72 -1.99
N TYR A 302 11.42 1.40 -1.76
CA TYR A 302 10.39 2.38 -1.44
C TYR A 302 9.99 2.25 0.02
N ARG A 303 9.90 3.36 0.74
CA ARG A 303 9.51 3.36 2.15
C ARG A 303 8.50 4.46 2.48
N GLY A 304 7.65 4.14 3.44
CA GLY A 304 6.80 5.10 4.13
C GLY A 304 7.50 5.75 5.33
N VAL A 305 6.73 6.52 6.12
CA VAL A 305 7.19 7.13 7.38
C VAL A 305 7.36 6.10 8.50
N ILE A 306 6.68 4.95 8.40
CA ILE A 306 6.67 3.91 9.43
C ILE A 306 8.03 3.23 9.58
N ARG A 307 8.72 2.96 8.46
CA ARG A 307 9.81 1.97 8.42
C ARG A 307 10.95 2.23 9.40
N TYR A 308 11.39 3.47 9.52
CA TYR A 308 12.50 3.82 10.42
C TYR A 308 12.04 4.10 11.85
N ALA A 309 10.74 4.34 12.06
CA ALA A 309 10.18 4.60 13.38
C ALA A 309 9.78 3.32 14.13
N LYS A 310 9.89 2.14 13.51
CA LYS A 310 9.54 0.84 14.12
C LYS A 310 10.34 0.54 15.39
N ASP A 311 11.66 0.69 15.33
CA ASP A 311 12.52 0.35 16.47
C ASP A 311 12.32 1.30 17.66
N PRO A 312 12.30 2.64 17.47
CA PRO A 312 11.88 3.56 18.52
C PRO A 312 10.50 3.24 19.11
N GLN A 313 9.52 2.90 18.26
CA GLN A 313 8.18 2.53 18.70
C GLN A 313 8.15 1.22 19.51
N ARG A 314 8.99 0.23 19.17
CA ARG A 314 9.17 -1.00 19.95
C ARG A 314 9.77 -0.69 21.33
N ILE A 315 10.79 0.16 21.38
CA ILE A 315 11.39 0.61 22.65
C ILE A 315 10.32 1.28 23.51
N TYR A 316 9.54 2.20 22.94
CA TYR A 316 8.44 2.87 23.63
C TYR A 316 7.42 1.87 24.22
N ASN A 317 6.98 0.89 23.42
CA ASN A 317 6.04 -0.14 23.89
C ASN A 317 6.65 -0.99 25.02
N TYR A 318 7.94 -1.32 24.92
CA TYR A 318 8.67 -2.08 25.93
C TYR A 318 8.78 -1.33 27.26
N THR A 319 9.26 -0.09 27.23
CA THR A 319 9.46 0.73 28.43
C THR A 319 8.15 1.03 29.14
N ARG A 320 7.07 1.30 28.40
CA ARG A 320 5.73 1.49 28.95
C ARG A 320 5.18 0.22 29.59
N SER A 321 5.35 -0.92 28.94
CA SER A 321 4.94 -2.22 29.47
C SER A 321 5.71 -2.60 30.74
N ALA A 322 7.02 -2.37 30.76
CA ALA A 322 7.88 -2.60 31.93
C ALA A 322 7.51 -1.68 33.10
N SER A 323 7.19 -0.41 32.82
CA SER A 323 6.75 0.55 33.85
C SER A 323 5.43 0.12 34.49
N VAL A 324 4.45 -0.30 33.68
CA VAL A 324 3.16 -0.80 34.18
C VAL A 324 3.33 -2.09 34.99
N GLU A 325 4.23 -2.98 34.57
CA GLU A 325 4.56 -4.20 35.30
C GLU A 325 5.11 -3.89 36.71
N GLN A 326 6.04 -2.95 36.83
CA GLN A 326 6.59 -2.53 38.13
C GLN A 326 5.51 -1.96 39.04
N VAL A 327 4.64 -1.09 38.52
CA VAL A 327 3.52 -0.51 39.28
C VAL A 327 2.51 -1.58 39.68
N ALA A 328 2.22 -2.55 38.82
CA ALA A 328 1.31 -3.66 39.12
C ALA A 328 1.83 -4.58 40.25
N LEU A 329 3.15 -4.63 40.46
CA LEU A 329 3.78 -5.37 41.56
C LEU A 329 3.78 -4.59 42.88
N ALA A 330 3.57 -3.26 42.87
CA ALA A 330 3.61 -2.43 44.08
C ALA A 330 2.65 -2.90 45.20
N PRO A 331 1.39 -3.31 44.94
CA PRO A 331 0.52 -3.84 45.97
C PRO A 331 1.02 -5.15 46.60
N LYS A 332 1.83 -5.92 45.87
CA LYS A 332 2.38 -7.22 46.30
C LYS A 332 3.73 -7.11 47.04
N ALA A 333 4.20 -5.90 47.36
CA ALA A 333 5.43 -5.70 48.12
C ALA A 333 5.41 -6.52 49.43
N PRO A 334 6.43 -7.37 49.68
CA PRO A 334 6.43 -8.26 50.83
C PRO A 334 6.64 -7.49 52.14
N TRP A 335 6.13 -8.07 53.22
CA TRP A 335 6.47 -7.66 54.58
C TRP A 335 7.70 -8.44 55.03
N VAL A 336 8.68 -7.75 55.60
CA VAL A 336 9.82 -8.39 56.25
C VAL A 336 9.53 -8.44 57.74
N VAL A 337 9.50 -9.64 58.27
CA VAL A 337 9.14 -9.95 59.65
C VAL A 337 9.98 -11.12 60.13
N GLU A 338 10.45 -11.04 61.37
CA GLU A 338 11.07 -12.20 62.00
C GLU A 338 9.98 -13.19 62.44
N GLU A 339 10.16 -14.48 62.17
CA GLU A 339 9.12 -15.50 62.35
C GLU A 339 8.51 -15.51 63.75
N GLN A 340 9.33 -15.28 64.79
CA GLN A 340 8.89 -15.25 66.19
C GLN A 340 7.98 -14.05 66.53
N GLN A 341 8.02 -12.96 65.73
CA GLN A 341 7.16 -11.77 65.92
C GLN A 341 5.72 -12.02 65.47
N LEU A 342 5.47 -13.04 64.65
CA LEU A 342 4.12 -13.36 64.15
C LEU A 342 3.21 -13.92 65.24
N GLY A 343 3.77 -14.69 66.19
CA GLY A 343 3.01 -15.30 67.30
C GLY A 343 1.69 -15.95 66.85
N ASP A 344 0.61 -15.67 67.58
CA ASP A 344 -0.76 -16.15 67.24
C ASP A 344 -1.41 -15.37 66.09
N HIS A 345 -0.78 -14.30 65.58
CA HIS A 345 -1.32 -13.42 64.55
C HIS A 345 -0.99 -13.88 63.12
N LYS A 346 -0.36 -15.05 62.94
CA LYS A 346 0.08 -15.58 61.64
C LYS A 346 -0.98 -15.51 60.53
N LYS A 347 -2.23 -15.84 60.86
CA LYS A 347 -3.36 -15.78 59.91
C LYS A 347 -3.67 -14.38 59.37
N ILE A 348 -3.43 -13.33 60.16
CA ILE A 348 -3.64 -11.93 59.74
C ILE A 348 -2.53 -11.52 58.78
N TRP A 349 -1.29 -11.93 59.07
CA TRP A 349 -0.11 -11.63 58.25
C TRP A 349 -0.10 -12.36 56.90
N GLU A 350 -0.63 -13.58 56.82
CA GLU A 350 -0.77 -14.33 55.56
C GLU A 350 -1.63 -13.60 54.50
N THR A 351 -2.61 -12.82 54.95
CA THR A 351 -3.51 -12.06 54.06
C THR A 351 -3.25 -10.55 54.06
N ALA A 352 -2.14 -10.10 54.66
CA ALA A 352 -1.82 -8.67 54.82
C ALA A 352 -1.64 -7.91 53.49
N ASN A 353 -1.29 -8.60 52.40
CA ASN A 353 -1.19 -8.01 51.05
C ASN A 353 -2.48 -8.14 50.21
N ALA A 354 -3.49 -8.85 50.71
CA ALA A 354 -4.73 -9.14 49.99
C ALA A 354 -5.98 -8.49 50.63
N LYS A 355 -5.98 -8.29 51.95
CA LYS A 355 -7.08 -7.67 52.70
C LYS A 355 -6.62 -6.35 53.33
N ASN A 356 -7.50 -5.36 53.33
CA ASN A 356 -7.24 -4.07 53.96
C ASN A 356 -7.52 -4.17 55.47
N TYR A 357 -6.46 -4.20 56.29
CA TYR A 357 -6.56 -4.25 57.74
C TYR A 357 -6.40 -2.85 58.33
N SER A 358 -7.28 -2.46 59.25
CA SER A 358 -7.14 -1.19 59.98
C SER A 358 -5.96 -1.18 60.96
N VAL A 359 -5.56 -2.35 61.47
CA VAL A 359 -4.43 -2.52 62.40
C VAL A 359 -3.75 -3.87 62.12
N LEU A 360 -2.41 -3.90 62.11
CA LEU A 360 -1.61 -5.12 62.00
C LEU A 360 -0.88 -5.39 63.33
N PRO A 361 -1.37 -6.31 64.19
CA PRO A 361 -0.74 -6.62 65.46
C PRO A 361 0.50 -7.50 65.27
N TYR A 362 1.56 -7.24 66.04
CA TYR A 362 2.77 -8.05 66.09
C TYR A 362 3.25 -8.21 67.54
N LYS A 363 3.98 -9.28 67.82
CA LYS A 363 4.61 -9.51 69.13
C LYS A 363 5.92 -8.74 69.21
N HIS A 364 6.03 -7.84 70.19
CA HIS A 364 7.28 -7.13 70.46
C HIS A 364 8.33 -8.07 71.05
N ILE A 365 9.52 -8.08 70.46
CA ILE A 365 10.70 -8.80 70.96
C ILE A 365 11.80 -7.76 71.19
N PRO A 366 12.35 -7.65 72.42
CA PRO A 366 13.41 -6.68 72.71
C PRO A 366 14.62 -6.86 71.79
N GLY A 367 15.08 -5.78 71.15
CA GLY A 367 16.23 -5.81 70.24
C GLY A 367 15.91 -6.14 68.77
N VAL A 368 14.67 -6.55 68.45
CA VAL A 368 14.24 -6.82 67.08
C VAL A 368 13.41 -5.65 66.54
N PRO A 369 13.72 -5.10 65.34
CA PRO A 369 12.94 -4.05 64.73
C PRO A 369 11.50 -4.52 64.44
N PRO A 370 10.50 -3.62 64.47
CA PRO A 370 9.12 -3.99 64.14
C PRO A 370 9.02 -4.46 62.67
N PRO A 371 8.01 -5.27 62.32
CA PRO A 371 7.76 -5.66 60.94
C PRO A 371 7.62 -4.42 60.05
N GLN A 372 8.36 -4.40 58.94
CA GLN A 372 8.31 -3.30 57.98
C GLN A 372 7.88 -3.83 56.63
N ARG A 373 7.01 -3.07 55.96
CA ARG A 373 6.73 -3.31 54.55
C ARG A 373 7.94 -2.86 53.76
N GLN A 374 8.43 -3.71 52.86
CA GLN A 374 9.41 -3.21 51.89
C GLN A 374 8.76 -2.10 51.08
N MET A 375 9.53 -1.05 50.81
CA MET A 375 9.06 -0.01 49.91
C MET A 375 8.68 -0.68 48.58
N PRO A 376 7.45 -0.47 48.09
CA PRO A 376 7.05 -1.05 46.83
C PRO A 376 8.01 -0.57 45.74
N PRO A 377 8.37 -1.44 44.78
CA PRO A 377 9.22 -1.03 43.67
C PRO A 377 8.57 0.18 43.00
N GLN A 378 9.28 1.31 43.04
CA GLN A 378 8.86 2.50 42.31
C GLN A 378 9.16 2.26 40.82
N PRO A 379 8.33 2.79 39.91
CA PRO A 379 8.68 2.79 38.50
C PRO A 379 10.05 3.46 38.35
N SER A 380 11.00 2.76 37.74
CA SER A 380 12.35 3.30 37.55
C SER A 380 12.27 4.62 36.78
N SER A 381 12.88 5.67 37.31
CA SER A 381 13.01 6.96 36.60
C SER A 381 13.70 6.78 35.24
N GLY A 382 14.58 5.79 35.12
CA GLY A 382 15.21 5.41 33.86
C GLY A 382 14.20 4.99 32.79
N TRP A 383 13.17 4.19 33.12
CA TRP A 383 12.15 3.77 32.14
C TRP A 383 11.28 4.93 31.65
N ILE A 384 10.99 5.87 32.54
CA ILE A 384 10.21 7.07 32.19
C ILE A 384 11.04 7.96 31.27
N SER A 385 12.32 8.19 31.59
CA SER A 385 13.23 8.95 30.74
C SER A 385 13.41 8.30 29.36
N GLU A 386 13.63 6.99 29.33
CA GLU A 386 13.80 6.22 28.09
C GLU A 386 12.55 6.30 27.21
N SER A 387 11.36 6.24 27.80
CA SER A 387 10.11 6.41 27.06
C SER A 387 10.01 7.80 26.40
N GLY A 388 10.58 8.84 27.02
CA GLY A 388 10.64 10.18 26.46
C GLY A 388 11.66 10.29 25.31
N ILE A 389 12.81 9.63 25.44
CA ILE A 389 13.83 9.57 24.37
C ILE A 389 13.28 8.81 23.16
N ALA A 390 12.68 7.64 23.39
CA ALA A 390 12.06 6.85 22.32
C ALA A 390 10.99 7.65 21.57
N ASP A 391 10.23 8.52 22.25
CA ASP A 391 9.26 9.40 21.61
C ASP A 391 9.93 10.44 20.69
N GLN A 392 11.05 11.02 21.11
CA GLN A 392 11.84 11.95 20.29
C GLN A 392 12.50 11.24 19.10
N ASP A 393 12.91 9.99 19.27
CA ASP A 393 13.47 9.17 18.20
C ASP A 393 12.40 8.80 17.17
N ILE A 394 11.16 8.50 17.60
CA ILE A 394 10.01 8.33 16.69
C ILE A 394 9.82 9.59 15.83
N ASP A 395 9.87 10.77 16.45
CA ASP A 395 9.68 12.04 15.75
C ASP A 395 10.82 12.31 14.76
N SER A 396 12.06 12.06 15.17
CA SER A 396 13.24 12.25 14.33
C SER A 396 13.26 11.27 13.14
N ALA A 397 12.79 10.04 13.34
CA ALA A 397 12.77 9.01 12.31
C ALA A 397 11.61 9.18 11.31
N SER A 398 10.48 9.75 11.76
CA SER A 398 9.29 9.98 10.94
C SER A 398 9.31 11.30 10.16
N GLY A 399 10.21 12.22 10.51
CA GLY A 399 10.43 13.52 9.84
C GLY A 399 10.94 13.50 8.40
#